data_AF-A0A356Z5L2-F1
#
_entry.id   AF-A0A356Z5L2-F1
#
_cell.length_a   1.000
_cell.length_b   1.000
_cell.length_c   1.000
_cell.angle_alpha   90.00
_cell.angle_beta   90.00
_cell.angle_gamma   90.00
#
_symmetry.space_group_name_H-M   'P 1'
#
loop_
_entity.id
_entity.type
_entity.pdbx_description
1 polymer ?
#
loop_
_entity_poly.entity_id
_entity_poly.type
_entity_poly.pdbx_seq_one_letter_code
_entity_poly.pdbx_strand_id
1 'polypeptide(L)'
;MKRFKKILIANRGEIAIRIIRACHELGIRTVSIYSNEDKLALFRSKSDESYLIGANKGPVEAYLDIEEIIDLAMKKGVDAIHPGYGFLSENPEFAKKCIESGIEFIGPTADMMDKLGDKIKSKLIAHSIGVPTIPGVEKPIESDNEALELADACGYPIMLKAAAGGGGRGMRIVRSEADLLQEFHSAKNEAKKAFGIDDIFIEKYLEHPKHIEVQILGDNYGNIVHLYDRDCSIQRRHQKVIEFTPALVLTEEQRQAICSDAIRIAKSVNYRSAGTVEFLLDSKGDHYFIEMNPRIQVEHTVTEMVTGIDIVQSQILIAEGYKLNSKKIGIPGQEAINTRGYAIQCRVTTEDPTNSFAPDTRKIDVYRSGSGFGIRLDGGNGYTGSVISPYYDSLLVKITACSRSFEDTINKAQRAIREMVISGVKTNEAFLLNVLSHPKFIKGECDTGFIDSTPELFDITPKEDYEANILKFIGEKVVNESKGYKKDYDVPRVPKIPSMGELYGTRQILDSMGPEGIVDWIKSQKRLLLTDTTMRDAHQSLMATRVRTVDMLRIAEATARIGKDLFSLEMWGGATFDVAYRFLKESPWERLMQLRAKIPNIMFQML
;
A
#
# COMPACT_ATOMS: atom_id res chain seq x y z
N MET A 1 -5.18 35.64 21.31
CA MET A 1 -5.48 34.80 20.13
C MET A 1 -5.03 35.55 18.89
N LYS A 2 -4.12 34.96 18.11
CA LYS A 2 -3.64 35.52 16.84
C LYS A 2 -4.38 34.77 15.74
N ARG A 3 -5.31 35.44 15.06
CA ARG A 3 -6.04 34.82 13.95
C ARG A 3 -5.14 34.80 12.72
N PHE A 4 -4.86 33.62 12.19
CA PHE A 4 -4.07 33.48 10.97
C PHE A 4 -4.93 33.81 9.76
N LYS A 5 -4.36 34.57 8.84
CA LYS A 5 -4.93 34.89 7.53
C LYS A 5 -4.23 34.10 6.43
N LYS A 6 -2.94 33.77 6.63
CA LYS A 6 -2.12 33.06 5.66
C LYS A 6 -1.13 32.11 6.33
N ILE A 7 -1.13 30.84 5.91
CA ILE A 7 -0.20 29.80 6.37
C ILE A 7 0.66 29.33 5.19
N LEU A 8 1.97 29.24 5.41
CA LEU A 8 2.88 28.56 4.49
C LEU A 8 3.08 27.12 4.92
N ILE A 9 3.04 26.20 3.96
CA ILE A 9 3.30 24.79 4.19
C ILE A 9 4.73 24.50 3.74
N ALA A 10 5.62 24.26 4.70
CA ALA A 10 7.03 23.95 4.46
C ALA A 10 7.21 22.45 4.20
N ASN A 11 6.46 21.91 3.24
CA ASN A 11 6.45 20.49 2.88
C ASN A 11 5.88 20.27 1.48
N ARG A 12 5.81 19.02 1.04
CA ARG A 12 5.34 18.57 -0.27
C ARG A 12 4.35 17.41 -0.16
N GLY A 13 3.90 16.91 -1.31
CA GLY A 13 3.16 15.64 -1.40
C GLY A 13 1.81 15.65 -0.67
N GLU A 14 1.43 14.51 -0.09
CA GLU A 14 0.11 14.32 0.52
C GLU A 14 -0.10 15.24 1.74
N ILE A 15 0.91 15.37 2.59
CA ILE A 15 0.78 16.14 3.84
C ILE A 15 0.59 17.62 3.56
N ALA A 16 1.19 18.14 2.50
CA ALA A 16 0.93 19.49 2.06
C ALA A 16 -0.55 19.67 1.67
N ILE A 17 -1.12 18.72 0.91
CA ILE A 17 -2.54 18.74 0.55
C ILE A 17 -3.43 18.61 1.78
N ARG A 18 -3.08 17.76 2.74
CA ARG A 18 -3.80 17.58 4.01
C ARG A 18 -3.87 18.87 4.83
N ILE A 19 -2.76 19.60 4.93
CA ILE A 19 -2.69 20.89 5.63
C ILE A 19 -3.47 21.97 4.87
N ILE A 20 -3.35 22.01 3.54
CA ILE A 20 -4.11 22.95 2.70
C ILE A 20 -5.62 22.76 2.91
N ARG A 21 -6.11 21.51 2.95
CA ARG A 21 -7.51 21.19 3.24
C ARG A 21 -7.95 21.76 4.60
N ALA A 22 -7.19 21.50 5.67
CA ALA A 22 -7.48 22.05 7.00
C ALA A 22 -7.51 23.59 7.01
N CYS A 23 -6.56 24.23 6.32
CA CYS A 23 -6.52 25.69 6.21
C CYS A 23 -7.77 26.24 5.49
N HIS A 24 -8.17 25.63 4.37
CA HIS A 24 -9.36 26.05 3.63
C HIS A 24 -10.65 25.90 4.45
N GLU A 25 -10.80 24.80 5.19
CA GLU A 25 -11.94 24.57 6.09
C GLU A 25 -12.00 25.61 7.23
N LEU A 26 -10.83 26.08 7.70
CA LEU A 26 -10.71 27.16 8.68
C LEU A 26 -10.78 28.58 8.06
N GLY A 27 -10.87 28.70 6.73
CA GLY A 27 -10.91 29.97 6.02
C GLY A 27 -9.58 30.72 6.00
N ILE A 28 -8.46 30.00 6.00
CA ILE A 28 -7.09 30.52 6.01
C ILE A 28 -6.45 30.33 4.63
N ARG A 29 -5.81 31.38 4.08
CA ARG A 29 -5.11 31.28 2.80
C ARG A 29 -3.83 30.47 2.91
N THR A 30 -3.46 29.79 1.82
CA THR A 30 -2.37 28.82 1.81
C THR A 30 -1.26 29.21 0.85
N VAL A 31 -0.01 28.99 1.27
CA VAL A 31 1.18 29.14 0.43
C VAL A 31 1.94 27.82 0.39
N SER A 32 2.20 27.29 -0.80
CA SER A 32 3.10 26.15 -0.97
C SER A 32 4.47 26.58 -1.51
N ILE A 33 5.49 25.83 -1.14
CA ILE A 33 6.83 25.92 -1.74
C ILE A 33 7.09 24.66 -2.57
N TYR A 34 7.82 24.78 -3.68
CA TYR A 34 8.15 23.63 -4.51
C TYR A 34 9.55 23.76 -5.11
N SER A 35 10.25 22.64 -5.26
CA SER A 35 11.51 22.56 -6.02
C SER A 35 11.25 22.57 -7.53
N ASN A 36 12.31 22.69 -8.33
CA ASN A 36 12.20 22.58 -9.79
C ASN A 36 11.65 21.20 -10.24
N GLU A 37 12.00 20.14 -9.52
CA GLU A 37 11.57 18.77 -9.79
C GLU A 37 10.09 18.54 -9.45
N ASP A 38 9.53 19.27 -8.48
CA ASP A 38 8.12 19.22 -8.10
C ASP A 38 7.25 20.25 -8.85
N LYS A 39 7.72 20.85 -9.95
CA LYS A 39 6.94 21.85 -10.72
C LYS A 39 5.58 21.33 -11.21
N LEU A 40 5.44 20.02 -11.38
CA LEU A 40 4.20 19.32 -11.77
C LEU A 40 3.51 18.60 -10.60
N ALA A 41 3.99 18.76 -9.37
CA ALA A 41 3.42 18.07 -8.23
C ALA A 41 2.01 18.60 -7.91
N LEU A 42 1.12 17.69 -7.48
CA LEU A 42 -0.31 18.01 -7.32
C LEU A 42 -0.55 19.11 -6.29
N PHE A 43 0.16 19.05 -5.17
CA PHE A 43 -0.01 19.96 -4.03
C PHE A 43 0.19 21.43 -4.40
N ARG A 44 1.07 21.73 -5.37
CA ARG A 44 1.36 23.08 -5.85
C ARG A 44 0.10 23.79 -6.37
N SER A 45 -0.78 23.04 -7.03
CA SER A 45 -2.03 23.55 -7.61
C SER A 45 -3.20 23.57 -6.64
N LYS A 46 -3.00 23.07 -5.41
CA LYS A 46 -4.05 23.03 -4.37
C LYS A 46 -4.02 24.24 -3.45
N SER A 47 -2.88 24.93 -3.35
CA SER A 47 -2.74 26.14 -2.56
C SER A 47 -3.17 27.40 -3.32
N ASP A 48 -3.48 28.47 -2.58
CA ASP A 48 -3.85 29.78 -3.15
C ASP A 48 -2.66 30.44 -3.86
N GLU A 49 -1.45 30.25 -3.32
CA GLU A 49 -0.20 30.74 -3.90
C GLU A 49 0.87 29.64 -3.85
N SER A 50 1.72 29.56 -4.86
CA SER A 50 2.88 28.65 -4.83
C SER A 50 4.14 29.29 -5.41
N TYR A 51 5.28 29.02 -4.77
CA TYR A 51 6.57 29.63 -5.11
C TYR A 51 7.67 28.59 -5.28
N LEU A 52 8.47 28.77 -6.33
CA LEU A 52 9.68 27.99 -6.55
C LEU A 52 10.72 28.37 -5.48
N ILE A 53 11.37 27.36 -4.90
CA ILE A 53 12.53 27.49 -4.00
C ILE A 53 13.70 26.68 -4.55
N GLY A 54 14.92 26.99 -4.11
CA GLY A 54 16.10 26.20 -4.41
C GLY A 54 16.41 26.09 -5.90
N ALA A 55 16.23 27.19 -6.66
CA ALA A 55 16.36 27.18 -8.12
C ALA A 55 17.72 26.63 -8.64
N ASN A 56 18.77 26.68 -7.80
CA ASN A 56 20.11 26.15 -8.10
C ASN A 56 20.54 25.05 -7.11
N LYS A 57 19.60 24.43 -6.38
CA LYS A 57 19.85 23.44 -5.33
C LYS A 57 19.37 22.05 -5.72
N GLY A 58 19.83 21.04 -4.99
CA GLY A 58 19.27 19.70 -5.12
C GLY A 58 17.78 19.65 -4.73
N PRO A 59 17.01 18.66 -5.23
CA PRO A 59 15.56 18.57 -5.02
C PRO A 59 15.15 18.48 -3.55
N VAL A 60 15.93 17.78 -2.72
CA VAL A 60 15.71 17.66 -1.27
C VAL A 60 16.29 18.86 -0.53
N GLU A 61 17.47 19.32 -0.95
CA GLU A 61 18.16 20.47 -0.36
C GLU A 61 17.29 21.74 -0.40
N ALA A 62 16.52 21.93 -1.49
CA ALA A 62 15.58 23.04 -1.61
C ALA A 62 14.57 23.09 -0.45
N TYR A 63 14.02 21.95 -0.03
CA TYR A 63 13.06 21.87 1.09
C TYR A 63 13.73 21.92 2.48
N LEU A 64 15.06 21.88 2.54
CA LEU A 64 15.84 22.00 3.77
C LEU A 64 16.44 23.40 3.95
N ASP A 65 16.23 24.32 3.01
CA ASP A 65 16.74 25.69 3.08
C ASP A 65 15.88 26.56 4.00
N ILE A 66 16.30 26.64 5.26
CA ILE A 66 15.65 27.45 6.29
C ILE A 66 15.59 28.94 5.89
N GLU A 67 16.69 29.50 5.39
CA GLU A 67 16.78 30.94 5.11
C GLU A 67 15.84 31.34 3.97
N GLU A 68 15.88 30.59 2.86
CA GLU A 68 15.04 30.88 1.70
C GLU A 68 13.54 30.74 2.02
N ILE A 69 13.16 29.73 2.82
CA ILE A 69 11.77 29.52 3.23
C ILE A 69 11.27 30.67 4.12
N ILE A 70 12.08 31.11 5.07
CA ILE A 70 11.71 32.21 5.99
C ILE A 70 11.66 33.55 5.25
N ASP A 71 12.65 33.84 4.41
CA ASP A 71 12.66 35.03 3.56
C ASP A 71 11.42 35.12 2.67
N LEU A 72 11.04 33.99 2.07
CA LEU A 72 9.83 33.90 1.26
C LEU A 72 8.58 34.13 2.12
N ALA A 73 8.48 33.49 3.28
CA ALA A 73 7.34 33.64 4.18
C ALA A 73 7.15 35.10 4.62
N MET A 74 8.23 35.80 4.96
CA MET A 74 8.23 37.23 5.29
C MET A 74 7.76 38.09 4.09
N LYS A 75 8.35 37.89 2.90
CA LYS A 75 7.98 38.62 1.67
C LYS A 75 6.51 38.43 1.28
N LYS A 76 5.90 37.31 1.67
CA LYS A 76 4.50 36.96 1.35
C LYS A 76 3.50 37.26 2.46
N GLY A 77 3.97 37.83 3.59
CA GLY A 77 3.14 38.19 4.72
C GLY A 77 2.42 36.98 5.31
N VAL A 78 3.15 35.89 5.49
CA VAL A 78 2.66 34.66 6.12
C VAL A 78 2.62 34.84 7.63
N ASP A 79 1.54 34.41 8.28
CA ASP A 79 1.38 34.53 9.73
C ASP A 79 2.00 33.36 10.50
N ALA A 80 2.01 32.17 9.88
CA ALA A 80 2.49 30.93 10.47
C ALA A 80 2.99 29.93 9.41
N ILE A 81 3.92 29.06 9.79
CA ILE A 81 4.43 27.96 8.98
C ILE A 81 3.99 26.63 9.59
N HIS A 82 3.40 25.76 8.77
CA HIS A 82 3.18 24.36 9.12
C HIS A 82 4.23 23.49 8.44
N PRO A 83 5.04 22.72 9.19
CA PRO A 83 6.15 21.96 8.60
C PRO A 83 5.75 20.56 8.10
N GLY A 84 4.51 20.13 8.27
CA GLY A 84 4.09 18.74 8.03
C GLY A 84 4.92 17.74 8.85
N TYR A 85 5.45 16.71 8.17
CA TYR A 85 6.35 15.71 8.72
C TYR A 85 7.57 15.51 7.81
N GLY A 86 8.68 15.04 8.36
CA GLY A 86 9.96 15.00 7.64
C GLY A 86 10.48 16.41 7.32
N PHE A 87 11.53 16.49 6.50
CA PHE A 87 12.21 17.75 6.20
C PHE A 87 12.58 18.53 7.48
N LEU A 88 12.03 19.73 7.66
CA LEU A 88 12.34 20.63 8.78
C LEU A 88 11.37 20.50 9.97
N SER A 89 10.46 19.51 9.96
CA SER A 89 9.41 19.38 10.99
C SER A 89 9.92 19.12 12.41
N GLU A 90 11.11 18.55 12.53
CA GLU A 90 11.76 18.25 13.80
C GLU A 90 13.06 19.06 13.97
N ASN A 91 13.22 20.15 13.21
CA ASN A 91 14.41 20.98 13.26
C ASN A 91 14.23 22.15 14.24
N PRO A 92 14.90 22.15 15.41
CA PRO A 92 14.72 23.20 16.42
C PRO A 92 15.13 24.59 15.92
N GLU A 93 16.17 24.65 15.08
CA GLU A 93 16.66 25.91 14.50
C GLU A 93 15.65 26.54 13.55
N PHE A 94 14.95 25.72 12.75
CA PHE A 94 13.86 26.20 11.89
C PHE A 94 12.70 26.77 12.71
N ALA A 95 12.28 26.07 13.76
CA ALA A 95 11.23 26.55 14.66
C ALA A 95 11.64 27.86 15.36
N LYS A 96 12.89 27.97 15.80
CA LYS A 96 13.45 29.17 16.42
C LYS A 96 13.46 30.35 15.45
N LYS A 97 13.99 30.18 14.24
CA LYS A 97 14.06 31.24 13.24
C LYS A 97 12.69 31.71 12.74
N CYS A 98 11.69 30.83 12.69
CA CYS A 98 10.31 31.24 12.43
C CYS A 98 9.85 32.28 13.47
N ILE A 99 10.02 31.98 14.76
CA ILE A 99 9.61 32.85 15.87
C ILE A 99 10.42 34.16 15.87
N GLU A 100 11.73 34.10 15.67
CA GLU A 100 12.60 35.29 15.55
C GLU A 100 12.18 36.22 14.40
N SER A 101 11.60 35.65 13.34
CA SER A 101 11.08 36.38 12.18
C SER A 101 9.61 36.81 12.32
N GLY A 102 9.00 36.61 13.50
CA GLY A 102 7.61 36.99 13.78
C GLY A 102 6.54 36.06 13.18
N ILE A 103 6.94 34.89 12.69
CA ILE A 103 6.10 33.87 12.06
C ILE A 103 5.84 32.75 13.08
N GLU A 104 4.58 32.39 13.33
CA GLU A 104 4.29 31.29 14.26
C GLU A 104 4.73 29.95 13.67
N PHE A 105 5.38 29.11 14.47
CA PHE A 105 5.69 27.74 14.09
C PHE A 105 4.57 26.80 14.58
N ILE A 106 3.84 26.17 13.66
CA ILE A 106 2.73 25.27 13.99
C ILE A 106 3.30 23.89 14.40
N GLY A 107 3.66 23.80 15.68
CA GLY A 107 4.30 22.64 16.29
C GLY A 107 4.81 22.95 17.71
N PRO A 108 5.56 22.03 18.33
CA PRO A 108 6.21 22.29 19.61
C PRO A 108 7.28 23.39 19.49
N THR A 109 7.73 23.92 20.64
CA THR A 109 8.81 24.93 20.65
C THR A 109 10.16 24.28 20.35
N ALA A 110 11.15 25.09 19.96
CA ALA A 110 12.53 24.62 19.74
C ALA A 110 13.12 23.90 20.97
N ASP A 111 12.86 24.40 22.18
CA ASP A 111 13.29 23.76 23.43
C ASP A 111 12.61 22.40 23.67
N MET A 112 11.31 22.29 23.38
CA MET A 112 10.59 21.01 23.46
C MET A 112 11.14 20.00 22.44
N MET A 113 11.43 20.45 21.22
CA MET A 113 12.03 19.60 20.18
C MET A 113 13.43 19.14 20.57
N ASP A 114 14.27 20.03 21.11
CA ASP A 114 15.62 19.66 21.55
C ASP A 114 15.58 18.62 22.69
N LYS A 115 14.66 18.77 23.64
CA LYS A 115 14.51 17.83 24.76
C LYS A 115 13.96 16.47 24.37
N LEU A 116 13.03 16.42 23.41
CA LEU A 116 12.28 15.20 23.07
C LEU A 116 12.68 14.55 21.75
N GLY A 117 13.19 15.32 20.80
CA GLY A 117 13.65 14.82 19.50
C GLY A 117 15.05 14.18 19.55
N ASP A 118 15.86 14.55 20.55
CA ASP A 118 17.10 13.84 20.85
C ASP A 118 16.80 12.56 21.64
N LYS A 119 17.26 11.42 21.11
CA LYS A 119 16.99 10.08 21.69
C LYS A 119 17.61 9.88 23.06
N ILE A 120 18.73 10.52 23.34
CA ILE A 120 19.42 10.40 24.64
C ILE A 120 18.70 11.29 25.65
N LYS A 121 18.47 12.57 25.30
CA LYS A 121 17.78 13.52 26.20
C LYS A 121 16.37 13.07 26.54
N SER A 122 15.63 12.56 25.56
CA SER A 122 14.25 12.09 25.77
C SER A 122 14.17 10.89 26.71
N LYS A 123 15.15 9.98 26.67
CA LYS A 123 15.18 8.85 27.61
C LYS A 123 15.66 9.24 29.01
N LEU A 124 16.61 10.16 29.13
CA LEU A 124 16.95 10.76 30.42
C LEU A 124 15.72 11.39 31.09
N ILE A 125 14.88 12.07 30.31
CA ILE A 125 13.59 12.59 30.77
C ILE A 125 12.68 11.44 31.21
N ALA A 126 12.48 10.42 30.37
CA ALA A 126 11.64 9.27 30.69
C ALA A 126 12.08 8.57 32.00
N HIS A 127 13.38 8.37 32.21
CA HIS A 127 13.93 7.84 33.45
C HIS A 127 13.64 8.74 34.65
N SER A 128 13.83 10.05 34.52
CA SER A 128 13.61 11.01 35.61
C SER A 128 12.16 11.04 36.13
N ILE A 129 11.20 10.63 35.29
CA ILE A 129 9.77 10.58 35.63
C ILE A 129 9.26 9.14 35.82
N GLY A 130 10.16 8.15 35.85
CA GLY A 130 9.82 6.75 36.07
C GLY A 130 8.95 6.12 34.97
N VAL A 131 9.20 6.49 33.71
CA VAL A 131 8.66 5.77 32.55
C VAL A 131 9.70 4.73 32.10
N PRO A 132 9.32 3.45 31.91
CA PRO A 132 10.26 2.42 31.49
C PRO A 132 10.86 2.74 30.12
N THR A 133 12.17 2.61 30.00
CA THR A 133 12.92 2.65 28.73
C THR A 133 13.58 1.30 28.50
N ILE A 134 14.05 1.05 27.28
CA ILE A 134 14.79 -0.18 26.99
C ILE A 134 16.06 -0.20 27.85
N PRO A 135 16.32 -1.26 28.63
CA PRO A 135 17.54 -1.38 29.42
C PRO A 135 18.76 -1.20 28.53
N GLY A 136 19.63 -0.26 28.88
CA GLY A 136 20.72 0.15 28.03
C GLY A 136 21.44 1.34 28.63
N VAL A 137 22.47 1.78 27.92
CA VAL A 137 23.37 2.85 28.36
C VAL A 137 23.16 4.05 27.50
N GLU A 138 22.97 5.20 28.14
CA GLU A 138 22.65 6.47 27.48
C GLU A 138 23.89 7.31 27.20
N LYS A 139 25.05 6.64 27.06
CA LYS A 139 26.34 7.25 26.75
C LYS A 139 27.06 6.45 25.65
N PRO A 140 27.83 7.13 24.78
CA PRO A 140 28.70 6.45 23.84
C PRO A 140 29.68 5.52 24.55
N ILE A 141 29.97 4.38 23.93
CA ILE A 141 30.94 3.41 24.43
C ILE A 141 32.34 3.83 23.96
N GLU A 142 33.24 4.06 24.91
CA GLU A 142 34.58 4.60 24.66
C GLU A 142 35.62 3.51 24.42
N SER A 143 35.41 2.29 24.94
CA SER A 143 36.39 1.20 24.86
C SER A 143 35.77 -0.20 24.73
N ASP A 144 36.56 -1.16 24.25
CA ASP A 144 36.19 -2.57 24.12
C ASP A 144 35.82 -3.20 25.47
N ASN A 145 36.53 -2.85 26.55
CA ASN A 145 36.22 -3.32 27.90
C ASN A 145 34.88 -2.77 28.39
N GLU A 146 34.61 -1.50 28.13
CA GLU A 146 33.33 -0.89 28.47
C GLU A 146 32.18 -1.54 27.70
N ALA A 147 32.39 -1.88 26.42
CA ALA A 147 31.41 -2.62 25.63
C ALA A 147 31.03 -3.96 26.28
N LEU A 148 32.03 -4.71 26.76
CA LEU A 148 31.85 -6.01 27.41
C LEU A 148 31.07 -5.89 28.73
N GLU A 149 31.46 -4.95 29.59
CA GLU A 149 30.78 -4.72 30.88
C GLU A 149 29.32 -4.30 30.70
N LEU A 150 29.06 -3.41 29.74
CA LEU A 150 27.71 -2.93 29.45
C LEU A 150 26.84 -4.00 28.82
N ALA A 151 27.41 -4.83 27.93
CA ALA A 151 26.72 -5.94 27.32
C ALA A 151 26.32 -7.01 28.35
N ASP A 152 27.20 -7.32 29.31
CA ASP A 152 26.91 -8.26 30.40
C ASP A 152 25.80 -7.72 31.32
N ALA A 153 25.88 -6.43 31.67
CA ALA A 153 24.87 -5.76 32.49
C ALA A 153 23.48 -5.70 31.82
N CYS A 154 23.42 -5.48 30.49
CA CYS A 154 22.16 -5.52 29.73
C CYS A 154 21.66 -6.96 29.53
N GLY A 155 22.59 -7.91 29.44
CA GLY A 155 22.37 -9.31 29.08
C GLY A 155 22.03 -9.48 27.59
N TYR A 156 22.53 -10.56 26.99
CA TYR A 156 22.24 -10.90 25.59
C TYR A 156 20.79 -11.38 25.36
N PRO A 157 20.25 -11.28 24.12
CA PRO A 157 20.81 -10.53 23.00
C PRO A 157 20.73 -9.01 23.22
N ILE A 158 21.65 -8.28 22.61
CA ILE A 158 21.71 -6.81 22.64
C ILE A 158 21.70 -6.23 21.23
N MET A 159 21.32 -4.96 21.12
CA MET A 159 21.37 -4.17 19.90
C MET A 159 22.42 -3.07 20.07
N LEU A 160 23.42 -3.07 19.20
CA LEU A 160 24.32 -1.94 18.99
C LEU A 160 23.63 -0.92 18.09
N LYS A 161 23.67 0.35 18.47
CA LYS A 161 23.06 1.44 17.70
C LYS A 161 24.02 2.63 17.62
N ALA A 162 24.09 3.27 16.45
CA ALA A 162 24.84 4.50 16.27
C ALA A 162 24.04 5.74 16.71
N ALA A 163 24.68 6.72 17.35
CA ALA A 163 24.05 7.96 17.82
C ALA A 163 23.35 8.75 16.70
N ALA A 164 24.00 8.83 15.54
CA ALA A 164 23.47 9.49 14.35
C ALA A 164 22.67 8.55 13.42
N GLY A 165 22.42 7.31 13.85
CA GLY A 165 21.76 6.28 13.04
C GLY A 165 20.25 6.49 12.92
N GLY A 166 19.76 6.71 11.70
CA GLY A 166 18.33 6.77 11.36
C GLY A 166 17.94 5.76 10.27
N GLY A 167 16.69 5.30 10.28
CA GLY A 167 16.14 4.47 9.20
C GLY A 167 16.79 3.08 9.04
N GLY A 168 17.27 2.49 10.14
CA GLY A 168 17.79 1.11 10.14
C GLY A 168 19.29 0.95 9.86
N ARG A 169 20.01 2.03 9.52
CA ARG A 169 21.46 2.00 9.23
C ARG A 169 22.27 2.18 10.53
N GLY A 170 23.38 1.45 10.66
CA GLY A 170 24.21 1.49 11.88
C GLY A 170 23.62 0.77 13.10
N MET A 171 22.76 -0.26 12.89
CA MET A 171 22.27 -1.13 13.95
C MET A 171 22.75 -2.58 13.76
N ARG A 172 23.12 -3.26 14.85
CA ARG A 172 23.57 -4.67 14.83
C ARG A 172 23.04 -5.45 16.03
N ILE A 173 22.53 -6.65 15.77
CA ILE A 173 22.10 -7.58 16.82
C ILE A 173 23.30 -8.43 17.21
N VAL A 174 23.68 -8.39 18.47
CA VAL A 174 24.72 -9.24 19.05
C VAL A 174 24.05 -10.26 19.95
N ARG A 175 24.18 -11.55 19.62
CA ARG A 175 23.52 -12.65 20.35
C ARG A 175 24.39 -13.27 21.43
N SER A 176 25.71 -13.11 21.32
CA SER A 176 26.67 -13.69 22.26
C SER A 176 27.87 -12.78 22.45
N GLU A 177 28.58 -12.95 23.57
CA GLU A 177 29.81 -12.21 23.88
C GLU A 177 30.89 -12.39 22.81
N ALA A 178 30.99 -13.58 22.22
CA ALA A 178 31.98 -13.89 21.19
C ALA A 178 31.85 -13.01 19.94
N ASP A 179 30.64 -12.53 19.64
CA ASP A 179 30.34 -11.72 18.46
C ASP A 179 30.48 -10.20 18.74
N LEU A 180 30.56 -9.79 20.03
CA LEU A 180 30.41 -8.40 20.44
C LEU A 180 31.46 -7.48 19.81
N LEU A 181 32.74 -7.76 20.03
CA LEU A 181 33.82 -6.83 19.64
C LEU A 181 33.89 -6.68 18.11
N GLN A 182 33.68 -7.78 17.39
CA GLN A 182 33.64 -7.76 15.93
C GLN A 182 32.49 -6.89 15.42
N GLU A 183 31.28 -7.09 15.93
CA GLU A 183 30.11 -6.31 15.51
C GLU A 183 30.20 -4.84 15.97
N PHE A 184 30.79 -4.58 17.14
CA PHE A 184 31.05 -3.24 17.66
C PHE A 184 32.00 -2.45 16.76
N HIS A 185 33.15 -3.02 16.39
CA HIS A 185 34.10 -2.38 15.48
C HIS A 185 33.51 -2.20 14.08
N SER A 186 32.72 -3.16 13.61
CA SER A 186 32.01 -3.09 12.34
C SER A 186 31.00 -1.92 12.33
N ALA A 187 30.14 -1.83 13.36
CA ALA A 187 29.16 -0.77 13.53
C ALA A 187 29.82 0.61 13.66
N LYS A 188 30.90 0.72 14.43
CA LYS A 188 31.68 1.96 14.61
C LYS A 188 32.25 2.46 13.28
N ASN A 189 32.82 1.56 12.49
CA ASN A 189 33.37 1.89 11.16
C ASN A 189 32.28 2.30 10.16
N GLU A 190 31.12 1.63 10.18
CA GLU A 190 29.97 2.01 9.35
C GLU A 190 29.46 3.40 9.73
N ALA A 191 29.25 3.65 11.03
CA ALA A 191 28.78 4.93 11.55
C ALA A 191 29.72 6.08 11.16
N LYS A 192 31.03 5.89 11.32
CA LYS A 192 32.05 6.86 10.91
C LYS A 192 32.00 7.16 9.41
N LYS A 193 31.88 6.13 8.57
CA LYS A 193 31.82 6.30 7.11
C LYS A 193 30.53 6.96 6.65
N ALA A 194 29.40 6.63 7.28
CA ALA A 194 28.08 7.09 6.87
C ALA A 194 27.72 8.47 7.43
N PHE A 195 28.12 8.77 8.67
CA PHE A 195 27.63 9.92 9.43
C PHE A 195 28.76 10.80 10.00
N GLY A 196 30.03 10.40 9.86
CA GLY A 196 31.18 11.13 10.41
C GLY A 196 31.31 11.06 11.94
N ILE A 197 30.34 10.45 12.63
CA ILE A 197 30.29 10.23 14.08
C ILE A 197 30.36 8.73 14.33
N ASP A 198 31.22 8.31 15.24
CA ASP A 198 31.47 6.89 15.57
C ASP A 198 30.98 6.49 16.97
N ASP A 199 30.09 7.30 17.54
CA ASP A 199 29.40 7.04 18.80
C ASP A 199 28.41 5.86 18.64
N ILE A 200 28.65 4.80 19.41
CA ILE A 200 27.81 3.60 19.48
C ILE A 200 27.33 3.41 20.92
N PHE A 201 26.08 2.98 21.09
CA PHE A 201 25.48 2.62 22.38
C PHE A 201 24.87 1.21 22.34
N ILE A 202 24.71 0.62 23.52
CA ILE A 202 24.11 -0.71 23.72
C ILE A 202 22.73 -0.57 24.34
N GLU A 203 21.77 -1.29 23.77
CA GLU A 203 20.46 -1.52 24.34
C GLU A 203 20.14 -3.00 24.36
N LYS A 204 19.25 -3.41 25.26
CA LYS A 204 18.64 -4.73 25.21
C LYS A 204 17.93 -4.92 23.87
N TYR A 205 18.22 -6.03 23.20
CA TYR A 205 17.43 -6.41 22.03
C TYR A 205 16.16 -7.10 22.50
N LEU A 206 15.02 -6.46 22.24
CA LEU A 206 13.72 -7.10 22.40
C LEU A 206 13.50 -8.00 21.18
N GLU A 207 13.25 -9.29 21.41
CA GLU A 207 12.91 -10.22 20.34
C GLU A 207 11.43 -10.09 19.99
N HIS A 208 11.14 -9.99 18.69
CA HIS A 208 9.78 -9.89 18.15
C HIS A 208 8.90 -8.81 18.85
N PRO A 209 9.41 -7.57 19.04
CA PRO A 209 8.63 -6.56 19.71
C PRO A 209 7.54 -6.07 18.77
N LYS A 210 6.43 -5.63 19.37
CA LYS A 210 5.45 -4.80 18.70
C LYS A 210 5.79 -3.34 18.85
N HIS A 211 5.52 -2.56 17.82
CA HIS A 211 5.72 -1.12 17.84
C HIS A 211 4.36 -0.46 18.10
N ILE A 212 4.19 0.08 19.30
CA ILE A 212 2.97 0.74 19.74
C ILE A 212 3.27 2.21 19.97
N GLU A 213 2.39 3.10 19.53
CA GLU A 213 2.60 4.52 19.70
C GLU A 213 1.31 5.21 20.16
N VAL A 214 1.45 6.32 20.88
CA VAL A 214 0.32 7.07 21.46
C VAL A 214 0.29 8.49 20.91
N GLN A 215 -0.84 8.85 20.32
CA GLN A 215 -1.06 10.22 19.83
C GLN A 215 -1.28 11.18 20.99
N ILE A 216 -0.52 12.27 21.02
CA ILE A 216 -0.66 13.36 22.00
C ILE A 216 -1.15 14.63 21.32
N LEU A 217 -1.96 15.40 22.03
CA LEU A 217 -2.33 16.77 21.70
C LEU A 217 -2.24 17.65 22.95
N GLY A 218 -1.47 18.74 22.88
CA GLY A 218 -1.29 19.69 23.97
C GLY A 218 -1.52 21.13 23.56
N ASP A 219 -2.09 21.97 24.43
CA ASP A 219 -2.24 23.41 24.19
C ASP A 219 -1.20 24.28 24.92
N ASN A 220 -1.24 25.59 24.68
CA ASN A 220 -0.33 26.56 25.31
C ASN A 220 -0.62 26.81 26.81
N TYR A 221 -1.55 26.07 27.41
CA TYR A 221 -2.05 26.30 28.77
C TYR A 221 -1.83 25.10 29.69
N GLY A 222 -1.04 24.13 29.25
CA GLY A 222 -0.70 22.92 30.00
C GLY A 222 -1.78 21.82 29.94
N ASN A 223 -2.83 21.99 29.12
CA ASN A 223 -3.78 20.90 28.89
C ASN A 223 -3.18 19.94 27.87
N ILE A 224 -3.11 18.66 28.22
CA ILE A 224 -2.56 17.60 27.37
C ILE A 224 -3.50 16.39 27.44
N VAL A 225 -3.84 15.85 26.27
CA VAL A 225 -4.68 14.65 26.11
C VAL A 225 -4.01 13.65 25.18
N HIS A 226 -4.36 12.38 25.31
CA HIS A 226 -4.00 11.34 24.35
C HIS A 226 -5.21 11.02 23.46
N LEU A 227 -4.95 10.72 22.19
CA LEU A 227 -5.97 10.27 21.23
C LEU A 227 -5.83 8.76 20.97
N TYR A 228 -5.52 8.03 22.03
CA TYR A 228 -5.28 6.58 22.04
C TYR A 228 -4.05 6.12 21.24
N ASP A 229 -3.90 4.79 21.18
CA ASP A 229 -2.78 4.07 20.63
C ASP A 229 -2.96 3.68 19.15
N ARG A 230 -1.84 3.43 18.48
CA ARG A 230 -1.74 2.81 17.15
C ARG A 230 -0.74 1.65 17.20
N ASP A 231 -1.05 0.57 16.50
CA ASP A 231 -0.09 -0.51 16.21
C ASP A 231 0.56 -0.23 14.86
N CYS A 232 1.88 -0.06 14.89
CA CYS A 232 2.73 0.21 13.74
C CYS A 232 3.77 -0.90 13.53
N SER A 233 3.47 -2.12 13.99
CA SER A 233 4.41 -3.25 13.96
C SER A 233 4.66 -3.79 12.55
N ILE A 234 3.79 -3.49 11.58
CA ILE A 234 3.96 -3.97 10.20
C ILE A 234 4.99 -3.06 9.50
N GLN A 235 6.25 -3.51 9.57
CA GLN A 235 7.40 -2.76 9.10
C GLN A 235 8.26 -3.60 8.16
N ARG A 236 8.94 -2.94 7.23
CA ARG A 236 10.00 -3.52 6.40
C ARG A 236 11.26 -2.69 6.57
N ARG A 237 12.37 -3.31 6.98
CA ARG A 237 13.65 -2.60 7.25
C ARG A 237 13.44 -1.35 8.13
N HIS A 238 12.65 -1.49 9.19
CA HIS A 238 12.28 -0.41 10.13
C HIS A 238 11.45 0.74 9.54
N GLN A 239 10.85 0.56 8.35
CA GLN A 239 9.90 1.51 7.77
C GLN A 239 8.47 0.98 7.93
N LYS A 240 7.58 1.79 8.51
CA LYS A 240 6.15 1.48 8.69
C LYS A 240 5.45 1.37 7.33
N VAL A 241 4.71 0.28 7.13
CA VAL A 241 4.00 -0.03 5.87
C VAL A 241 2.49 0.00 6.05
N ILE A 242 1.99 -0.60 7.13
CA ILE A 242 0.57 -0.64 7.50
C ILE A 242 0.47 -0.27 8.98
N GLU A 243 -0.44 0.63 9.29
CA GLU A 243 -0.73 1.06 10.66
C GLU A 243 -2.21 0.89 10.95
N PHE A 244 -2.56 0.54 12.18
CA PHE A 244 -3.96 0.43 12.57
C PHE A 244 -4.22 0.85 14.00
N THR A 245 -5.47 1.17 14.30
CA THR A 245 -5.92 1.55 15.64
C THR A 245 -7.29 0.94 15.94
N PRO A 246 -7.58 0.59 17.20
CA PRO A 246 -6.62 0.45 18.32
C PRO A 246 -5.67 -0.74 18.13
N ALA A 247 -4.58 -0.80 18.90
CA ALA A 247 -3.73 -1.97 18.96
C ALA A 247 -4.49 -3.15 19.61
N LEU A 248 -4.58 -4.25 18.88
CA LEU A 248 -5.38 -5.43 19.26
C LEU A 248 -4.73 -6.25 20.38
N VAL A 249 -3.41 -6.17 20.52
CA VAL A 249 -2.65 -6.94 21.50
C VAL A 249 -2.83 -6.42 22.93
N LEU A 250 -3.19 -5.14 23.08
CA LEU A 250 -3.25 -4.48 24.38
C LEU A 250 -4.55 -4.79 25.10
N THR A 251 -4.43 -5.26 26.35
CA THR A 251 -5.56 -5.16 27.29
C THR A 251 -5.89 -3.70 27.58
N GLU A 252 -7.05 -3.44 28.16
CA GLU A 252 -7.43 -2.07 28.51
C GLU A 252 -6.50 -1.49 29.60
N GLU A 253 -6.05 -2.32 30.54
CA GLU A 253 -5.09 -1.92 31.57
C GLU A 253 -3.73 -1.54 30.96
N GLN A 254 -3.21 -2.33 30.01
CA GLN A 254 -1.98 -2.02 29.31
C GLN A 254 -2.12 -0.74 28.47
N ARG A 255 -3.26 -0.56 27.80
CA ARG A 255 -3.58 0.65 27.03
C ARG A 255 -3.62 1.89 27.92
N GLN A 256 -4.21 1.79 29.11
CA GLN A 256 -4.21 2.88 30.08
C GLN A 256 -2.81 3.19 30.61
N ALA A 257 -2.00 2.16 30.89
CA ALA A 257 -0.63 2.33 31.33
C ALA A 257 0.24 3.05 30.28
N ILE A 258 0.21 2.59 29.03
CA ILE A 258 1.01 3.19 27.95
C ILE A 258 0.55 4.62 27.62
N CYS A 259 -0.76 4.87 27.63
CA CYS A 259 -1.30 6.22 27.43
C CYS A 259 -0.95 7.16 28.58
N SER A 260 -1.00 6.67 29.83
CA SER A 260 -0.59 7.43 31.00
C SER A 260 0.88 7.83 30.91
N ASP A 261 1.76 6.91 30.51
CA ASP A 261 3.19 7.15 30.35
C ASP A 261 3.48 8.17 29.25
N ALA A 262 2.78 8.08 28.13
CA ALA A 262 2.86 9.08 27.06
C ALA A 262 2.44 10.48 27.56
N ILE A 263 1.40 10.58 28.38
CA ILE A 263 0.97 11.83 29.01
C ILE A 263 2.02 12.34 30.01
N ARG A 264 2.64 11.45 30.82
CA ARG A 264 3.71 11.83 31.76
C ARG A 264 4.90 12.44 31.02
N ILE A 265 5.35 11.81 29.93
CA ILE A 265 6.42 12.34 29.07
C ILE A 265 6.05 13.71 28.52
N ALA A 266 4.88 13.85 27.90
CA ALA A 266 4.44 15.11 27.32
C ALA A 266 4.30 16.24 28.37
N LYS A 267 3.79 15.94 29.57
CA LYS A 267 3.67 16.90 30.67
C LYS A 267 5.02 17.37 31.21
N SER A 268 6.04 16.52 31.21
CA SER A 268 7.38 16.86 31.73
C SER A 268 8.02 18.07 31.03
N VAL A 269 7.62 18.35 29.79
CA VAL A 269 8.10 19.50 29.00
C VAL A 269 6.99 20.50 28.65
N ASN A 270 5.79 20.37 29.23
CA ASN A 270 4.60 21.16 28.86
C ASN A 270 4.33 21.13 27.35
N TYR A 271 4.36 19.94 26.75
CA TYR A 271 4.28 19.76 25.31
C TYR A 271 3.06 20.46 24.69
N ARG A 272 3.27 21.09 23.52
CA ARG A 272 2.22 21.79 22.74
C ARG A 272 2.12 21.23 21.32
N SER A 273 0.96 21.44 20.69
CA SER A 273 0.60 20.91 19.38
C SER A 273 0.44 19.38 19.39
N ALA A 274 0.47 18.75 18.21
CA ALA A 274 0.44 17.30 18.06
C ALA A 274 1.84 16.69 18.19
N GLY A 275 1.93 15.51 18.79
CA GLY A 275 3.15 14.72 18.90
C GLY A 275 2.80 13.25 19.09
N THR A 276 3.76 12.35 18.94
CA THR A 276 3.52 10.92 19.19
C THR A 276 4.64 10.33 20.01
N VAL A 277 4.28 9.62 21.07
CA VAL A 277 5.20 8.90 21.94
C VAL A 277 5.23 7.45 21.49
N GLU A 278 6.40 6.94 21.10
CA GLU A 278 6.57 5.58 20.60
C GLU A 278 7.15 4.65 21.65
N PHE A 279 6.70 3.40 21.63
CA PHE A 279 7.07 2.33 22.55
C PHE A 279 7.32 1.02 21.79
N LEU A 280 8.20 0.20 22.35
CA LEU A 280 8.25 -1.23 22.03
C LEU A 280 7.54 -2.02 23.12
N LEU A 281 6.63 -2.91 22.71
CA LEU A 281 5.97 -3.87 23.58
C LEU A 281 6.62 -5.24 23.38
N ASP A 282 7.14 -5.84 24.45
CA ASP A 282 7.77 -7.15 24.39
C ASP A 282 6.76 -8.31 24.43
N SER A 283 7.26 -9.54 24.38
CA SER A 283 6.45 -10.77 24.41
C SER A 283 5.79 -11.05 25.77
N LYS A 284 6.23 -10.39 26.85
CA LYS A 284 5.62 -10.48 28.18
C LYS A 284 4.51 -9.45 28.37
N GLY A 285 4.43 -8.46 27.49
CA GLY A 285 3.47 -7.37 27.55
C GLY A 285 3.99 -6.15 28.31
N ASP A 286 5.30 -6.05 28.54
CA ASP A 286 5.95 -4.86 29.10
C ASP A 286 6.24 -3.85 27.98
N HIS A 287 5.93 -2.56 28.21
CA HIS A 287 6.20 -1.49 27.25
C HIS A 287 7.42 -0.66 27.64
N TYR A 288 8.19 -0.25 26.63
CA TYR A 288 9.43 0.50 26.80
C TYR A 288 9.42 1.71 25.86
N PHE A 289 9.57 2.91 26.42
CA PHE A 289 9.70 4.14 25.65
C PHE A 289 10.94 4.10 24.75
N ILE A 290 10.79 4.49 23.49
CA ILE A 290 11.88 4.56 22.52
C ILE A 290 12.21 5.97 22.07
N GLU A 291 11.20 6.74 21.67
CA GLU A 291 11.35 8.11 21.19
C GLU A 291 10.01 8.84 21.21
N MET A 292 10.06 10.16 21.10
CA MET A 292 8.89 10.98 20.81
C MET A 292 9.12 11.68 19.49
N ASN A 293 8.13 11.60 18.59
CA ASN A 293 8.09 12.33 17.34
C ASN A 293 7.39 13.68 17.61
N PRO A 294 8.12 14.83 17.67
CA PRO A 294 7.55 16.11 18.07
C PRO A 294 6.81 16.81 16.92
N ARG A 295 5.94 16.07 16.22
CA ARG A 295 5.22 16.49 15.01
C ARG A 295 4.01 15.59 14.73
N ILE A 296 3.27 15.92 13.68
CA ILE A 296 2.27 15.00 13.11
C ILE A 296 2.98 13.80 12.43
N GLN A 297 2.31 12.65 12.37
CA GLN A 297 2.79 11.46 11.67
C GLN A 297 1.93 11.13 10.45
N VAL A 298 2.46 10.31 9.55
CA VAL A 298 1.77 9.91 8.31
C VAL A 298 0.46 9.18 8.65
N GLU A 299 0.50 8.35 9.68
CA GLU A 299 -0.56 7.50 10.24
C GLU A 299 -1.55 8.21 11.17
N HIS A 300 -1.48 9.54 11.33
CA HIS A 300 -2.48 10.29 12.11
C HIS A 300 -3.92 10.02 11.64
N THR A 301 -4.09 9.69 10.35
CA THR A 301 -5.39 9.46 9.72
C THR A 301 -6.19 8.34 10.39
N VAL A 302 -5.55 7.27 10.88
CA VAL A 302 -6.28 6.18 11.54
C VAL A 302 -6.88 6.65 12.86
N THR A 303 -6.15 7.49 13.60
CA THR A 303 -6.63 8.11 14.84
C THR A 303 -7.79 9.07 14.59
N GLU A 304 -7.69 9.92 13.56
CA GLU A 304 -8.81 10.82 13.19
C GLU A 304 -10.08 10.02 12.85
N MET A 305 -9.95 8.90 12.14
CA MET A 305 -11.09 8.08 11.72
C MET A 305 -11.84 7.45 12.90
N VAL A 306 -11.14 7.03 13.96
CA VAL A 306 -11.79 6.39 15.12
C VAL A 306 -12.20 7.38 16.21
N THR A 307 -11.54 8.54 16.33
CA THR A 307 -11.86 9.55 17.35
C THR A 307 -12.80 10.64 16.84
N GLY A 308 -12.84 10.88 15.53
CA GLY A 308 -13.55 12.01 14.92
C GLY A 308 -12.88 13.37 15.17
N ILE A 309 -11.67 13.39 15.74
CA ILE A 309 -10.92 14.63 16.01
C ILE A 309 -10.02 14.93 14.82
N ASP A 310 -10.15 16.13 14.23
CA ASP A 310 -9.23 16.63 13.21
C ASP A 310 -7.96 17.16 13.89
N ILE A 311 -6.87 16.39 13.74
CA ILE A 311 -5.59 16.67 14.39
C ILE A 311 -4.94 17.90 13.77
N VAL A 312 -4.97 18.05 12.44
CA VAL A 312 -4.30 19.16 11.74
C VAL A 312 -5.01 20.49 12.01
N GLN A 313 -6.34 20.53 12.00
CA GLN A 313 -7.09 21.71 12.41
C GLN A 313 -6.79 22.05 13.87
N SER A 314 -6.72 21.03 14.75
CA SER A 314 -6.36 21.24 16.15
C SER A 314 -4.97 21.85 16.30
N GLN A 315 -3.96 21.39 15.55
CA GLN A 315 -2.62 21.99 15.54
C GLN A 315 -2.65 23.48 15.18
N ILE A 316 -3.39 23.84 14.12
CA ILE A 316 -3.54 25.23 13.67
C ILE A 316 -4.23 26.08 14.75
N LEU A 317 -5.34 25.59 15.31
CA LEU A 317 -6.10 26.31 16.34
C LEU A 317 -5.29 26.47 17.64
N ILE A 318 -4.52 25.47 18.04
CA ILE A 318 -3.59 25.56 19.18
C ILE A 318 -2.56 26.65 18.92
N ALA A 319 -1.99 26.72 17.71
CA ALA A 319 -1.04 27.76 17.32
C ALA A 319 -1.68 29.17 17.28
N GLU A 320 -2.97 29.30 16.94
CA GLU A 320 -3.73 30.56 17.08
C GLU A 320 -3.95 30.98 18.56
N GLY A 321 -3.67 30.07 19.49
CA GLY A 321 -3.80 30.26 20.94
C GLY A 321 -5.13 29.79 21.52
N TYR A 322 -5.83 28.85 20.89
CA TYR A 322 -7.01 28.23 21.48
C TYR A 322 -6.63 27.17 22.52
N LYS A 323 -7.41 27.13 23.61
CA LYS A 323 -7.38 26.01 24.59
C LYS A 323 -8.06 24.77 24.00
N LEU A 324 -7.64 23.58 24.42
CA LEU A 324 -8.30 22.32 24.03
C LEU A 324 -9.81 22.35 24.36
N ASN A 325 -10.16 22.85 25.55
CA ASN A 325 -11.55 22.96 26.00
C ASN A 325 -12.34 24.13 25.39
N SER A 326 -11.74 24.90 24.47
CA SER A 326 -12.45 25.95 23.76
C SER A 326 -13.56 25.36 22.89
N LYS A 327 -14.62 26.13 22.63
CA LYS A 327 -15.70 25.70 21.72
C LYS A 327 -15.22 25.42 20.29
N LYS A 328 -14.06 25.94 19.89
CA LYS A 328 -13.48 25.71 18.56
C LYS A 328 -12.77 24.36 18.43
N ILE A 329 -12.02 23.95 19.46
CA ILE A 329 -11.33 22.65 19.46
C ILE A 329 -12.25 21.54 20.00
N GLY A 330 -13.01 21.83 21.06
CA GLY A 330 -14.08 20.95 21.54
C GLY A 330 -13.62 19.77 22.40
N ILE A 331 -12.45 19.84 23.02
CA ILE A 331 -11.91 18.77 23.88
C ILE A 331 -11.86 19.27 25.34
N PRO A 332 -12.93 19.08 26.14
CA PRO A 332 -12.98 19.58 27.51
C PRO A 332 -12.01 18.86 28.46
N GLY A 333 -11.70 17.59 28.18
CA GLY A 333 -10.85 16.72 28.99
C GLY A 333 -10.64 15.36 28.31
N GLN A 334 -9.87 14.47 28.96
CA GLN A 334 -9.54 13.14 28.42
C GLN A 334 -10.78 12.27 28.27
N GLU A 335 -11.75 12.41 29.18
CA GLU A 335 -13.01 11.66 29.24
C GLU A 335 -13.96 11.93 28.06
N ALA A 336 -13.76 13.02 27.32
CA ALA A 336 -14.56 13.33 26.14
C ALA A 336 -14.09 12.57 24.88
N ILE A 337 -12.89 11.99 24.92
CA ILE A 337 -12.28 11.31 23.78
C ILE A 337 -12.66 9.84 23.84
N ASN A 338 -13.36 9.37 22.82
CA ASN A 338 -13.77 7.97 22.70
C ASN A 338 -13.38 7.46 21.31
N THR A 339 -13.02 6.19 21.21
CA THR A 339 -12.79 5.53 19.91
C THR A 339 -14.06 4.81 19.45
N ARG A 340 -14.30 4.81 18.14
CA ARG A 340 -15.38 4.05 17.53
C ARG A 340 -14.85 3.15 16.42
N GLY A 341 -14.87 1.85 16.69
CA GLY A 341 -14.46 0.84 15.71
C GLY A 341 -12.95 0.79 15.52
N TYR A 342 -12.54 0.47 14.31
CA TYR A 342 -11.16 0.23 13.92
C TYR A 342 -10.84 1.01 12.65
N ALA A 343 -9.58 1.38 12.48
CA ALA A 343 -9.08 1.93 11.24
C ALA A 343 -7.72 1.33 10.86
N ILE A 344 -7.51 1.11 9.57
CA ILE A 344 -6.27 0.58 8.98
C ILE A 344 -5.84 1.54 7.88
N GLN A 345 -4.58 1.99 7.89
CA GLN A 345 -3.97 2.75 6.80
C GLN A 345 -3.01 1.86 6.02
N CYS A 346 -3.12 1.90 4.69
CA CYS A 346 -2.17 1.32 3.76
C CYS A 346 -1.60 2.40 2.85
N ARG A 347 -0.28 2.34 2.60
CA ARG A 347 0.42 3.27 1.71
C ARG A 347 0.64 2.59 0.37
N VAL A 348 -0.06 3.06 -0.67
CA VAL A 348 0.16 2.59 -2.04
C VAL A 348 1.32 3.39 -2.63
N THR A 349 2.39 2.69 -3.00
CA THR A 349 3.64 3.27 -3.51
C THR A 349 3.96 2.73 -4.90
N THR A 350 4.94 3.33 -5.59
CA THR A 350 5.50 2.81 -6.84
C THR A 350 6.60 1.75 -6.63
N GLU A 351 6.80 1.27 -5.41
CA GLU A 351 7.79 0.24 -5.13
C GLU A 351 7.36 -1.10 -5.73
N ASP A 352 8.22 -1.70 -6.54
CA ASP A 352 7.97 -3.02 -7.13
C ASP A 352 8.42 -4.14 -6.17
N PRO A 353 7.51 -4.88 -5.53
CA PRO A 353 7.90 -5.92 -4.58
C PRO A 353 8.68 -7.07 -5.24
N THR A 354 8.50 -7.29 -6.55
CA THR A 354 9.23 -8.32 -7.32
C THR A 354 10.65 -7.88 -7.69
N ASN A 355 10.95 -6.59 -7.52
CA ASN A 355 12.27 -6.00 -7.75
C ASN A 355 12.80 -5.31 -6.49
N SER A 356 12.80 -6.03 -5.36
CA SER A 356 13.33 -5.57 -4.07
C SER A 356 12.76 -4.23 -3.56
N PHE A 357 11.54 -3.88 -3.98
CA PHE A 357 10.87 -2.61 -3.68
C PHE A 357 11.58 -1.39 -4.28
N ALA A 358 12.27 -1.57 -5.41
CA ALA A 358 12.77 -0.43 -6.16
C ALA A 358 11.60 0.44 -6.66
N PRO A 359 11.63 1.77 -6.47
CA PRO A 359 10.55 2.64 -6.90
C PRO A 359 10.55 2.82 -8.42
N ASP A 360 9.39 2.60 -9.05
CA ASP A 360 9.16 2.88 -10.46
C ASP A 360 8.93 4.39 -10.67
N THR A 361 9.49 4.94 -11.75
CA THR A 361 9.62 6.39 -12.01
C THR A 361 9.07 6.82 -13.36
N ARG A 362 8.00 6.14 -13.79
CA ARG A 362 7.35 6.38 -15.07
C ARG A 362 6.12 7.29 -14.94
N LYS A 363 5.50 7.57 -16.08
CA LYS A 363 4.24 8.29 -16.16
C LYS A 363 3.09 7.35 -15.81
N ILE A 364 2.12 7.86 -15.05
CA ILE A 364 0.86 7.16 -14.78
C ILE A 364 -0.10 7.42 -15.94
N ASP A 365 -0.50 6.37 -16.65
CA ASP A 365 -1.41 6.44 -17.80
C ASP A 365 -2.88 6.41 -17.36
N VAL A 366 -3.19 5.59 -16.36
CA VAL A 366 -4.52 5.47 -15.76
C VAL A 366 -4.37 5.48 -14.24
N TYR A 367 -5.22 6.25 -13.58
CA TYR A 367 -5.38 6.23 -12.13
C TYR A 367 -6.87 6.25 -11.79
N ARG A 368 -7.35 5.18 -11.16
CA ARG A 368 -8.68 5.09 -10.56
C ARG A 368 -8.54 4.60 -9.13
N SER A 369 -9.12 5.30 -8.18
CA SER A 369 -9.06 4.97 -6.76
C SER A 369 -10.27 4.14 -6.32
N GLY A 370 -10.06 3.14 -5.45
CA GLY A 370 -11.14 2.50 -4.71
C GLY A 370 -11.70 3.44 -3.64
N SER A 371 -13.01 3.69 -3.64
CA SER A 371 -13.70 4.67 -2.78
C SER A 371 -15.01 4.10 -2.23
N GLY A 372 -15.76 4.86 -1.43
CA GLY A 372 -17.05 4.42 -0.87
C GLY A 372 -17.07 4.42 0.65
N PHE A 373 -18.15 3.91 1.24
CA PHE A 373 -18.37 4.01 2.69
C PHE A 373 -17.24 3.34 3.49
N GLY A 374 -16.70 4.07 4.47
CA GLY A 374 -15.61 3.63 5.32
C GLY A 374 -14.22 3.72 4.69
N ILE A 375 -14.06 4.39 3.54
CA ILE A 375 -12.75 4.64 2.91
C ILE A 375 -12.45 6.14 2.89
N ARG A 376 -11.27 6.50 3.39
CA ARG A 376 -10.65 7.82 3.29
C ARG A 376 -9.41 7.72 2.40
N LEU A 377 -9.23 8.73 1.53
CA LEU A 377 -8.09 8.81 0.61
C LEU A 377 -7.35 10.13 0.80
N ASP A 378 -6.07 10.03 1.14
CA ASP A 378 -5.14 11.16 1.18
C ASP A 378 -4.12 10.98 0.05
N GLY A 379 -4.42 11.62 -1.09
CA GLY A 379 -3.66 11.49 -2.33
C GLY A 379 -2.38 12.33 -2.31
N GLY A 380 -1.27 11.72 -2.73
CA GLY A 380 0.00 12.39 -3.01
C GLY A 380 0.14 12.64 -4.52
N ASN A 381 1.12 11.99 -5.14
CA ASN A 381 1.39 12.13 -6.58
C ASN A 381 0.63 11.11 -7.46
N GLY A 382 -0.30 10.34 -6.91
CA GLY A 382 -1.16 9.42 -7.66
C GLY A 382 -2.30 10.13 -8.38
N TYR A 383 -2.13 10.45 -9.67
CA TYR A 383 -3.21 10.94 -10.55
C TYR A 383 -2.90 10.65 -12.02
N THR A 384 -3.93 10.64 -12.87
CA THR A 384 -3.78 10.37 -14.30
C THR A 384 -2.89 11.42 -14.96
N GLY A 385 -1.84 10.99 -15.63
CA GLY A 385 -0.86 11.87 -16.28
C GLY A 385 0.31 12.31 -15.40
N SER A 386 0.31 11.96 -14.10
CA SER A 386 1.40 12.24 -13.17
C SER A 386 2.71 11.60 -13.64
N VAL A 387 3.83 12.30 -13.45
CA VAL A 387 5.18 11.79 -13.74
C VAL A 387 5.89 11.57 -12.40
N ILE A 388 6.19 10.31 -12.09
CA ILE A 388 6.81 9.96 -10.81
C ILE A 388 8.32 10.18 -10.89
N SER A 389 8.82 11.13 -10.12
CA SER A 389 10.24 11.48 -10.11
C SER A 389 11.07 10.52 -9.23
N PRO A 390 12.35 10.28 -9.54
CA PRO A 390 13.25 9.48 -8.70
C PRO A 390 13.73 10.21 -7.43
N TYR A 391 13.41 11.50 -7.25
CA TYR A 391 14.04 12.36 -6.25
C TYR A 391 13.37 12.33 -4.87
N TYR A 392 12.15 11.80 -4.78
CA TYR A 392 11.31 11.86 -3.58
C TYR A 392 10.78 10.47 -3.21
N ASP A 393 9.94 10.44 -2.17
CA ASP A 393 9.22 9.24 -1.78
C ASP A 393 8.31 8.72 -2.92
N SER A 394 8.10 7.40 -2.92
CA SER A 394 7.33 6.68 -3.92
C SER A 394 5.82 6.68 -3.65
N LEU A 395 5.35 7.48 -2.69
CA LEU A 395 3.96 7.48 -2.23
C LEU A 395 3.00 8.02 -3.31
N LEU A 396 2.00 7.22 -3.67
CA LEU A 396 0.93 7.61 -4.58
C LEU A 396 -0.29 8.11 -3.80
N VAL A 397 -0.78 7.30 -2.86
CA VAL A 397 -1.97 7.58 -2.06
C VAL A 397 -1.94 6.80 -0.75
N LYS A 398 -2.43 7.40 0.32
CA LYS A 398 -2.76 6.70 1.57
C LYS A 398 -4.24 6.32 1.55
N ILE A 399 -4.51 5.05 1.81
CA ILE A 399 -5.86 4.51 1.90
C ILE A 399 -6.12 4.18 3.36
N THR A 400 -7.08 4.86 3.97
CA THR A 400 -7.50 4.57 5.33
C THR A 400 -8.89 3.98 5.32
N ALA A 401 -9.00 2.70 5.67
CA ALA A 401 -10.26 2.01 5.86
C ALA A 401 -10.71 2.14 7.32
N CYS A 402 -12.01 2.24 7.56
CA CYS A 402 -12.62 2.25 8.88
C CYS A 402 -13.90 1.43 8.92
N SER A 403 -14.06 0.62 9.97
CA SER A 403 -15.33 -0.06 10.26
C SER A 403 -15.52 -0.38 11.74
N ARG A 404 -16.64 -1.04 12.08
CA ARG A 404 -17.03 -1.42 13.44
C ARG A 404 -16.27 -2.64 13.98
N SER A 405 -15.77 -3.50 13.12
CA SER A 405 -14.92 -4.65 13.47
C SER A 405 -13.61 -4.59 12.69
N PHE A 406 -12.56 -5.19 13.24
CA PHE A 406 -11.26 -5.23 12.58
C PHE A 406 -11.33 -6.00 11.26
N GLU A 407 -11.98 -7.17 11.25
CA GLU A 407 -12.19 -7.99 10.05
C GLU A 407 -12.89 -7.22 8.91
N ASP A 408 -13.95 -6.47 9.20
CA ASP A 408 -14.64 -5.67 8.18
C ASP A 408 -13.79 -4.46 7.73
N THR A 409 -12.91 -3.96 8.60
CA THR A 409 -11.92 -2.93 8.23
C THR A 409 -10.89 -3.49 7.25
N ILE A 410 -10.41 -4.73 7.47
CA ILE A 410 -9.56 -5.46 6.52
C ILE A 410 -10.28 -5.65 5.18
N ASN A 411 -11.53 -6.14 5.21
CA ASN A 411 -12.32 -6.38 3.99
C ASN A 411 -12.50 -5.08 3.20
N LYS A 412 -12.75 -3.95 3.86
CA LYS A 412 -12.83 -2.63 3.23
C LYS A 412 -11.50 -2.20 2.63
N ALA A 413 -10.39 -2.35 3.35
CA ALA A 413 -9.06 -2.02 2.85
C ALA A 413 -8.70 -2.85 1.60
N GLN A 414 -8.89 -4.17 1.67
CA GLN A 414 -8.65 -5.08 0.56
C GLN A 414 -9.51 -4.74 -0.66
N ARG A 415 -10.80 -4.47 -0.44
CA ARG A 415 -11.72 -4.09 -1.52
C ARG A 415 -11.29 -2.77 -2.16
N ALA A 416 -10.93 -1.76 -1.37
CA ALA A 416 -10.46 -0.47 -1.89
C ALA A 416 -9.16 -0.61 -2.69
N ILE A 417 -8.20 -1.44 -2.24
CA ILE A 417 -6.96 -1.71 -2.97
C ILE A 417 -7.25 -2.48 -4.27
N ARG A 418 -8.10 -3.52 -4.26
CA ARG A 418 -8.46 -4.30 -5.46
C ARG A 418 -9.23 -3.49 -6.50
N GLU A 419 -9.98 -2.49 -6.08
CA GLU A 419 -10.69 -1.57 -6.98
C GLU A 419 -9.78 -0.52 -7.62
N MET A 420 -8.53 -0.37 -7.13
CA MET A 420 -7.59 0.53 -7.75
C MET A 420 -7.20 0.03 -9.14
N VAL A 421 -7.10 0.97 -10.07
CA VAL A 421 -6.54 0.73 -11.40
C VAL A 421 -5.46 1.75 -11.62
N ILE A 422 -4.21 1.32 -11.46
CA ILE A 422 -3.01 2.12 -11.74
C ILE A 422 -2.26 1.46 -12.89
N SER A 423 -2.02 2.21 -13.96
CA SER A 423 -1.22 1.73 -15.11
C SER A 423 -0.11 2.72 -15.47
N GLY A 424 0.94 2.21 -16.11
CA GLY A 424 2.13 2.98 -16.49
C GLY A 424 3.30 2.84 -15.48
N VAL A 425 2.99 2.52 -14.22
CA VAL A 425 3.97 2.23 -13.16
C VAL A 425 3.62 0.91 -12.46
N LYS A 426 4.63 0.27 -11.86
CA LYS A 426 4.44 -0.80 -10.87
C LYS A 426 4.02 -0.22 -9.53
N THR A 427 3.35 -1.04 -8.72
CA THR A 427 2.86 -0.67 -7.39
C THR A 427 3.04 -1.81 -6.38
N ASN A 428 2.97 -1.49 -5.09
CA ASN A 428 3.05 -2.45 -3.99
C ASN A 428 1.69 -3.10 -3.62
N GLU A 429 0.63 -2.90 -4.42
CA GLU A 429 -0.75 -3.29 -4.09
C GLU A 429 -0.89 -4.79 -3.78
N ALA A 430 -0.26 -5.66 -4.58
CA ALA A 430 -0.31 -7.11 -4.38
C ALA A 430 0.33 -7.52 -3.05
N PHE A 431 1.46 -6.89 -2.68
CA PHE A 431 2.11 -7.11 -1.39
C PHE A 431 1.20 -6.69 -0.23
N LEU A 432 0.55 -5.53 -0.32
CA LEU A 432 -0.41 -5.08 0.69
C LEU A 432 -1.58 -6.06 0.85
N LEU A 433 -2.10 -6.59 -0.26
CA LEU A 433 -3.17 -7.60 -0.23
C LEU A 433 -2.72 -8.90 0.44
N ASN A 434 -1.49 -9.35 0.20
CA ASN A 434 -0.92 -10.52 0.86
C ASN A 434 -0.81 -10.31 2.37
N VAL A 435 -0.30 -9.14 2.82
CA VAL A 435 -0.22 -8.79 4.24
C VAL A 435 -1.61 -8.77 4.90
N LEU A 436 -2.57 -8.07 4.29
CA LEU A 436 -3.94 -7.95 4.81
C LEU A 436 -4.68 -9.30 4.87
N SER A 437 -4.31 -10.26 4.02
CA SER A 437 -4.90 -11.61 4.00
C SER A 437 -4.21 -12.59 4.95
N HIS A 438 -3.07 -12.20 5.54
CA HIS A 438 -2.26 -13.13 6.31
C HIS A 438 -2.89 -13.42 7.69
N PRO A 439 -2.96 -14.70 8.15
CA PRO A 439 -3.60 -15.06 9.41
C PRO A 439 -3.05 -14.32 10.63
N LYS A 440 -1.72 -14.11 10.71
CA LYS A 440 -1.10 -13.34 11.81
C LYS A 440 -1.58 -11.88 11.84
N PHE A 441 -1.78 -11.27 10.67
CA PHE A 441 -2.27 -9.89 10.59
C PHE A 441 -3.71 -9.79 11.06
N ILE A 442 -4.58 -10.70 10.59
CA ILE A 442 -6.00 -10.76 10.97
C ILE A 442 -6.17 -10.89 12.49
N LYS A 443 -5.29 -11.65 13.15
CA LYS A 443 -5.29 -11.84 14.61
C LYS A 443 -4.60 -10.72 15.39
N GLY A 444 -3.93 -9.78 14.73
CA GLY A 444 -3.13 -8.74 15.39
C GLY A 444 -1.82 -9.26 16.01
N GLU A 445 -1.31 -10.40 15.55
CA GLU A 445 -0.12 -11.09 16.10
C GLU A 445 1.20 -10.69 15.40
N CYS A 446 1.17 -9.76 14.44
CA CYS A 446 2.37 -9.31 13.73
C CYS A 446 3.33 -8.53 14.65
N ASP A 447 4.58 -8.95 14.71
CA ASP A 447 5.70 -8.20 15.30
C ASP A 447 6.50 -7.43 14.23
N THR A 448 7.48 -6.63 14.65
CA THR A 448 8.34 -5.82 13.77
C THR A 448 9.18 -6.63 12.77
N GLY A 449 9.39 -7.92 13.02
CA GLY A 449 10.06 -8.86 12.10
C GLY A 449 9.11 -9.65 11.21
N PHE A 450 7.80 -9.39 11.26
CA PHE A 450 6.78 -10.15 10.53
C PHE A 450 7.06 -10.22 9.02
N ILE A 451 7.30 -9.08 8.35
CA ILE A 451 7.51 -9.06 6.90
C ILE A 451 8.80 -9.80 6.52
N ASP A 452 9.89 -9.59 7.27
CA ASP A 452 11.19 -10.20 6.97
C ASP A 452 11.20 -11.72 7.22
N SER A 453 10.33 -12.22 8.12
CA SER A 453 10.20 -13.64 8.47
C SER A 453 9.11 -14.41 7.70
N THR A 454 8.41 -13.75 6.77
CA THR A 454 7.25 -14.34 6.05
C THR A 454 7.44 -14.25 4.53
N PRO A 455 8.27 -15.13 3.91
CA PRO A 455 8.62 -15.08 2.49
C PRO A 455 7.42 -15.19 1.53
N GLU A 456 6.34 -15.85 1.94
CA GLU A 456 5.12 -16.01 1.16
C GLU A 456 4.41 -14.69 0.85
N LEU A 457 4.69 -13.61 1.60
CA LEU A 457 4.17 -12.27 1.28
C LEU A 457 4.66 -11.76 -0.07
N PHE A 458 5.80 -12.27 -0.55
CA PHE A 458 6.41 -11.89 -1.82
C PHE A 458 6.05 -12.83 -2.97
N ASP A 459 5.24 -13.87 -2.72
CA ASP A 459 4.66 -14.67 -3.79
C ASP A 459 3.55 -13.88 -4.48
N ILE A 460 3.96 -13.06 -5.44
CA ILE A 460 3.09 -12.23 -6.24
C ILE A 460 3.02 -12.87 -7.61
N THR A 461 2.10 -13.81 -7.76
CA THR A 461 1.81 -14.38 -9.08
C THR A 461 1.16 -13.30 -9.94
N PRO A 462 1.72 -12.96 -11.12
CA PRO A 462 1.06 -12.04 -12.03
C PRO A 462 -0.30 -12.62 -12.41
N LYS A 463 -1.38 -11.90 -12.10
CA LYS A 463 -2.70 -12.29 -12.59
C LYS A 463 -2.71 -12.07 -14.11
N GLU A 464 -2.96 -13.12 -14.88
CA GLU A 464 -3.23 -12.96 -16.31
C GLU A 464 -4.49 -12.11 -16.49
N ASP A 465 -4.34 -10.96 -17.13
CA ASP A 465 -5.45 -10.09 -17.51
C ASP A 465 -5.99 -10.56 -18.87
N TYR A 466 -6.99 -11.45 -18.80
CA TYR A 466 -7.61 -12.06 -19.97
C TYR A 466 -8.25 -11.00 -20.88
N GLU A 467 -8.88 -9.99 -20.28
CA GLU A 467 -9.50 -8.86 -20.98
C GLU A 467 -8.45 -8.02 -21.73
N ALA A 468 -7.33 -7.69 -21.09
CA ALA A 468 -6.22 -6.99 -21.74
C ALA A 468 -5.61 -7.82 -22.88
N ASN A 469 -5.49 -9.14 -22.69
CA ASN A 469 -5.02 -10.04 -23.75
C ASN A 469 -5.97 -10.05 -24.96
N ILE A 470 -7.30 -10.06 -24.74
CA ILE A 470 -8.29 -9.92 -25.81
C ILE A 470 -8.16 -8.56 -26.51
N LEU A 471 -8.08 -7.46 -25.76
CA LEU A 471 -7.97 -6.12 -26.33
C LEU A 471 -6.68 -5.97 -27.16
N LYS A 472 -5.57 -6.50 -26.66
CA LYS A 472 -4.30 -6.55 -27.39
C LYS A 472 -4.43 -7.35 -28.67
N PHE A 473 -5.07 -8.52 -28.63
CA PHE A 473 -5.33 -9.33 -29.82
C PHE A 473 -6.20 -8.58 -30.84
N ILE A 474 -7.31 -7.96 -30.41
CA ILE A 474 -8.19 -7.19 -31.30
C ILE A 474 -7.44 -5.98 -31.89
N GLY A 475 -6.70 -5.24 -31.07
CA GLY A 475 -5.90 -4.09 -31.50
C GLY A 475 -4.88 -4.49 -32.57
N GLU A 476 -4.14 -5.57 -32.34
CA GLU A 476 -3.18 -6.12 -33.30
C GLU A 476 -3.86 -6.51 -34.62
N LYS A 477 -4.98 -7.24 -34.54
CA LYS A 477 -5.75 -7.63 -35.73
C LYS A 477 -6.26 -6.43 -36.50
N VAL A 478 -6.78 -5.40 -35.82
CA VAL A 478 -7.40 -4.23 -36.47
C VAL A 478 -6.35 -3.30 -37.08
N VAL A 479 -5.25 -3.04 -36.37
CA VAL A 479 -4.23 -2.06 -36.78
C VAL A 479 -3.23 -2.65 -37.77
N ASN A 480 -2.73 -3.86 -37.50
CA ASN A 480 -1.58 -4.39 -38.24
C ASN A 480 -1.97 -5.39 -39.34
N GLU A 481 -3.02 -6.20 -39.13
CA GLU A 481 -3.40 -7.25 -40.08
C GLU A 481 -4.57 -6.87 -41.00
N SER A 482 -5.59 -6.19 -40.46
CA SER A 482 -6.83 -5.89 -41.19
C SER A 482 -6.69 -4.65 -42.07
N LYS A 483 -6.03 -4.78 -43.22
CA LYS A 483 -5.87 -3.70 -44.21
C LYS A 483 -6.96 -3.78 -45.30
N GLY A 484 -7.35 -2.62 -45.85
CA GLY A 484 -8.28 -2.53 -46.98
C GLY A 484 -9.77 -2.47 -46.58
N TYR A 485 -10.65 -2.66 -47.58
CA TYR A 485 -12.11 -2.59 -47.41
C TYR A 485 -12.64 -3.82 -46.67
N LYS A 486 -13.31 -3.60 -45.55
CA LYS A 486 -14.00 -4.66 -44.78
C LYS A 486 -15.42 -4.81 -45.31
N LYS A 487 -15.73 -5.98 -45.89
CA LYS A 487 -17.10 -6.33 -46.22
C LYS A 487 -17.89 -6.51 -44.93
N ASP A 488 -19.05 -5.88 -44.87
CA ASP A 488 -20.05 -6.17 -43.86
C ASP A 488 -20.76 -7.48 -44.24
N TYR A 489 -20.94 -8.36 -43.26
CA TYR A 489 -21.56 -9.67 -43.47
C TYR A 489 -22.76 -9.81 -42.54
N ASP A 490 -23.84 -10.37 -43.07
CA ASP A 490 -25.00 -10.72 -42.26
C ASP A 490 -24.63 -11.73 -41.17
N VAL A 491 -25.26 -11.60 -40.00
CA VAL A 491 -25.14 -12.60 -38.94
C VAL A 491 -25.65 -13.95 -39.46
N PRO A 492 -24.83 -15.03 -39.41
CA PRO A 492 -25.25 -16.34 -39.88
C PRO A 492 -26.53 -16.81 -39.19
N ARG A 493 -27.52 -17.24 -39.99
CA ARG A 493 -28.79 -17.76 -39.46
C ARG A 493 -28.59 -19.18 -38.93
N VAL A 494 -28.81 -19.37 -37.63
CA VAL A 494 -28.85 -20.71 -37.01
C VAL A 494 -30.27 -21.28 -37.16
N PRO A 495 -30.45 -22.51 -37.68
CA PRO A 495 -31.76 -23.12 -37.82
C PRO A 495 -32.50 -23.23 -36.48
N LYS A 496 -33.80 -22.90 -36.46
CA LYS A 496 -34.66 -23.17 -35.29
C LYS A 496 -34.83 -24.67 -35.13
N ILE A 497 -34.49 -25.18 -33.95
CA ILE A 497 -34.53 -26.62 -33.68
C ILE A 497 -35.92 -26.99 -33.13
N PRO A 498 -36.66 -27.93 -33.75
CA PRO A 498 -37.92 -28.41 -33.18
C PRO A 498 -37.69 -29.14 -31.84
N SER A 499 -38.63 -28.99 -30.90
CA SER A 499 -38.65 -29.78 -29.65
C SER A 499 -39.12 -31.19 -29.97
N MET A 500 -38.18 -32.14 -30.08
CA MET A 500 -38.49 -33.53 -30.39
C MET A 500 -37.49 -34.45 -29.69
N GLY A 501 -38.01 -35.32 -28.81
CA GLY A 501 -37.49 -36.63 -28.40
C GLY A 501 -36.07 -36.77 -27.84
N GLU A 502 -35.77 -37.95 -27.31
CA GLU A 502 -34.39 -38.33 -26.96
C GLU A 502 -33.53 -38.48 -28.22
N LEU A 503 -32.26 -38.05 -28.13
CA LEU A 503 -31.31 -38.16 -29.23
C LEU A 503 -30.71 -39.57 -29.25
N TYR A 504 -31.12 -40.36 -30.23
CA TYR A 504 -30.59 -41.70 -30.49
C TYR A 504 -30.09 -41.80 -31.93
N GLY A 505 -28.90 -42.37 -32.13
CA GLY A 505 -28.30 -42.53 -33.45
C GLY A 505 -27.16 -43.55 -33.45
N THR A 506 -26.30 -43.47 -34.46
CA THR A 506 -25.20 -44.43 -34.66
C THR A 506 -24.22 -44.48 -33.49
N ARG A 507 -24.11 -43.40 -32.69
CA ARG A 507 -23.27 -43.41 -31.49
C ARG A 507 -23.78 -44.40 -30.44
N GLN A 508 -25.09 -44.41 -30.19
CA GLN A 508 -25.69 -45.30 -29.19
C GLN A 508 -25.63 -46.76 -29.62
N ILE A 509 -25.76 -47.03 -30.92
CA ILE A 509 -25.57 -48.37 -31.48
C ILE A 509 -24.12 -48.84 -31.22
N LEU A 510 -23.13 -47.99 -31.50
CA LEU A 510 -21.73 -48.29 -31.25
C LEU A 510 -21.46 -48.53 -29.75
N ASP A 511 -22.03 -47.71 -28.87
CA ASP A 511 -21.86 -47.86 -27.41
C ASP A 511 -22.49 -49.12 -26.84
N SER A 512 -23.63 -49.55 -27.38
CA SER A 512 -24.37 -50.70 -26.86
C SER A 512 -23.99 -52.03 -27.49
N MET A 513 -23.64 -52.03 -28.78
CA MET A 513 -23.44 -53.26 -29.57
C MET A 513 -22.01 -53.40 -30.13
N GLY A 514 -21.14 -52.42 -29.91
CA GLY A 514 -19.77 -52.43 -30.41
C GLY A 514 -19.64 -52.27 -31.94
N PRO A 515 -18.42 -52.34 -32.47
CA PRO A 515 -18.14 -52.16 -33.91
C PRO A 515 -18.85 -53.19 -34.80
N GLU A 516 -18.92 -54.45 -34.39
CA GLU A 516 -19.60 -55.52 -35.11
C GLU A 516 -21.10 -55.26 -35.21
N GLY A 517 -21.71 -54.74 -34.14
CA GLY A 517 -23.10 -54.31 -34.13
C GLY A 517 -23.38 -53.18 -35.12
N ILE A 518 -22.43 -52.26 -35.32
CA ILE A 518 -22.53 -51.24 -36.37
C ILE A 518 -22.46 -51.88 -37.76
N VAL A 519 -21.56 -52.84 -37.99
CA VAL A 519 -21.46 -53.54 -39.28
C VAL A 519 -22.76 -54.26 -39.63
N ASP A 520 -23.36 -54.97 -38.66
CA ASP A 520 -24.63 -55.65 -38.86
C ASP A 520 -25.78 -54.66 -39.06
N TRP A 521 -25.79 -53.55 -38.30
CA TRP A 521 -26.74 -52.47 -38.53
C TRP A 521 -26.63 -51.93 -39.96
N ILE A 522 -25.42 -51.64 -40.46
CA ILE A 522 -25.18 -51.19 -41.84
C ILE A 522 -25.75 -52.19 -42.86
N LYS A 523 -25.44 -53.48 -42.72
CA LYS A 523 -25.95 -54.54 -43.61
C LYS A 523 -27.48 -54.64 -43.61
N SER A 524 -28.12 -54.29 -42.49
CA SER A 524 -29.58 -54.28 -42.37
C SER A 524 -30.25 -53.05 -43.01
N GLN A 525 -29.51 -51.98 -43.29
CA GLN A 525 -30.08 -50.77 -43.87
C GLN A 525 -30.33 -50.95 -45.37
N LYS A 526 -31.57 -50.65 -45.81
CA LYS A 526 -31.92 -50.55 -47.23
C LYS A 526 -31.63 -49.18 -47.84
N ARG A 527 -31.45 -48.16 -46.99
CA ARG A 527 -31.20 -46.77 -47.39
C ARG A 527 -29.70 -46.53 -47.59
N LEU A 528 -29.35 -45.60 -48.48
CA LEU A 528 -27.99 -45.10 -48.59
C LEU A 528 -27.63 -44.36 -47.28
N LEU A 529 -26.48 -44.71 -46.72
CA LEU A 529 -25.92 -44.08 -45.54
C LEU A 529 -24.97 -42.96 -45.95
N LEU A 530 -24.99 -41.85 -45.19
CA LEU A 530 -24.26 -40.64 -45.52
C LEU A 530 -23.34 -40.24 -44.37
N THR A 531 -22.08 -39.94 -44.71
CA THR A 531 -21.14 -39.22 -43.84
C THR A 531 -21.09 -37.77 -44.27
N ASP A 532 -21.31 -36.86 -43.32
CA ASP A 532 -21.17 -35.42 -43.57
C ASP A 532 -19.71 -35.00 -43.32
N THR A 533 -19.08 -34.40 -44.33
CA THR A 533 -17.68 -33.94 -44.31
C THR A 533 -17.55 -32.42 -44.09
N THR A 534 -18.65 -31.73 -43.82
CA THR A 534 -18.70 -30.26 -43.68
C THR A 534 -17.73 -29.74 -42.62
N MET A 535 -17.57 -30.46 -41.50
CA MET A 535 -16.70 -30.07 -40.40
C MET A 535 -15.22 -30.45 -40.59
N ARG A 536 -14.86 -31.15 -41.68
CA ARG A 536 -13.48 -31.59 -41.98
C ARG A 536 -13.11 -31.39 -43.45
N ASP A 537 -13.43 -32.32 -44.34
CA ASP A 537 -12.90 -32.32 -45.71
C ASP A 537 -13.41 -31.15 -46.55
N ALA A 538 -14.66 -30.74 -46.36
CA ALA A 538 -15.27 -29.70 -47.17
C ALA A 538 -14.52 -28.37 -47.03
N HIS A 539 -14.28 -27.93 -45.79
CA HIS A 539 -13.55 -26.68 -45.56
C HIS A 539 -12.03 -26.84 -45.69
N GLN A 540 -11.49 -28.05 -45.51
CA GLN A 540 -10.12 -28.34 -45.91
C GLN A 540 -9.91 -28.09 -47.40
N SER A 541 -10.85 -28.52 -48.23
CA SER A 541 -10.81 -28.37 -49.70
C SER A 541 -11.12 -26.95 -50.16
N LEU A 542 -12.13 -26.31 -49.59
CA LEU A 542 -12.67 -25.04 -50.10
C LEU A 542 -12.13 -23.79 -49.40
N MET A 543 -11.67 -23.93 -48.16
CA MET A 543 -11.36 -22.80 -47.27
C MET A 543 -10.03 -22.97 -46.55
N ALA A 544 -9.11 -23.77 -47.11
CA ALA A 544 -7.80 -24.04 -46.52
C ALA A 544 -7.86 -24.41 -45.03
N THR A 545 -8.89 -25.17 -44.66
CA THR A 545 -9.13 -25.68 -43.31
C THR A 545 -9.39 -24.58 -42.27
N ARG A 546 -9.92 -23.42 -42.68
CA ARG A 546 -10.07 -22.23 -41.81
C ARG A 546 -11.42 -22.10 -41.09
N VAL A 547 -12.32 -23.07 -41.20
CA VAL A 547 -13.56 -23.04 -40.40
C VAL A 547 -13.21 -23.27 -38.93
N ARG A 548 -13.73 -22.40 -38.07
CA ARG A 548 -13.38 -22.30 -36.66
C ARG A 548 -14.35 -23.09 -35.79
N THR A 549 -13.88 -23.46 -34.60
CA THR A 549 -14.67 -24.13 -33.58
C THR A 549 -15.95 -23.36 -33.25
N VAL A 550 -15.89 -22.03 -33.16
CA VAL A 550 -17.06 -21.17 -32.87
C VAL A 550 -18.18 -21.33 -33.89
N ASP A 551 -17.86 -21.48 -35.17
CA ASP A 551 -18.85 -21.61 -36.24
C ASP A 551 -19.46 -23.01 -36.26
N MET A 552 -18.64 -24.05 -36.02
CA MET A 552 -19.12 -25.43 -35.89
C MET A 552 -20.05 -25.59 -34.68
N LEU A 553 -19.73 -24.97 -33.55
CA LEU A 553 -20.54 -25.07 -32.32
C LEU A 553 -21.90 -24.39 -32.44
N ARG A 554 -22.00 -23.31 -33.23
CA ARG A 554 -23.26 -22.59 -33.46
C ARG A 554 -24.32 -23.48 -34.12
N ILE A 555 -23.92 -24.44 -34.94
CA ILE A 555 -24.82 -25.36 -35.64
C ILE A 555 -24.84 -26.77 -35.07
N ALA A 556 -23.98 -27.08 -34.09
CA ALA A 556 -23.79 -28.44 -33.57
C ALA A 556 -25.10 -29.07 -33.07
N GLU A 557 -25.90 -28.36 -32.28
CA GLU A 557 -27.19 -28.88 -31.81
C GLU A 557 -28.18 -29.12 -32.95
N ALA A 558 -28.21 -28.21 -33.94
CA ALA A 558 -29.04 -28.39 -35.13
C ALA A 558 -28.58 -29.61 -35.94
N THR A 559 -27.27 -29.82 -36.10
CA THR A 559 -26.69 -31.01 -36.73
C THR A 559 -27.07 -32.28 -35.98
N ALA A 560 -27.00 -32.28 -34.65
CA ALA A 560 -27.37 -33.43 -33.82
C ALA A 560 -28.83 -33.84 -34.02
N ARG A 561 -29.75 -32.86 -34.13
CA ARG A 561 -31.19 -33.12 -34.23
C ARG A 561 -31.65 -33.38 -35.66
N ILE A 562 -31.26 -32.51 -36.60
CA ILE A 562 -31.67 -32.57 -38.01
C ILE A 562 -30.89 -33.68 -38.74
N GLY A 563 -29.59 -33.80 -38.45
CA GLY A 563 -28.71 -34.81 -39.02
C GLY A 563 -28.66 -36.12 -38.23
N LYS A 564 -29.63 -36.40 -37.35
CA LYS A 564 -29.63 -37.59 -36.47
C LYS A 564 -29.49 -38.93 -37.21
N ASP A 565 -29.88 -38.97 -38.49
CA ASP A 565 -29.85 -40.15 -39.36
C ASP A 565 -28.53 -40.31 -40.14
N LEU A 566 -27.57 -39.39 -39.97
CA LEU A 566 -26.23 -39.51 -40.57
C LEU A 566 -25.49 -40.72 -39.99
N PHE A 567 -24.70 -41.38 -40.84
CA PHE A 567 -23.84 -42.47 -40.42
C PHE A 567 -22.76 -41.96 -39.46
N SER A 568 -22.03 -40.93 -39.90
CA SER A 568 -21.00 -40.25 -39.12
C SER A 568 -20.88 -38.79 -39.52
N LEU A 569 -20.28 -37.99 -38.64
CA LEU A 569 -19.73 -36.68 -38.96
C LEU A 569 -18.21 -36.82 -39.05
N GLU A 570 -17.66 -36.51 -40.22
CA GLU A 570 -16.23 -36.35 -40.34
C GLU A 570 -15.85 -34.94 -39.89
N MET A 571 -15.18 -34.86 -38.75
CA MET A 571 -15.01 -33.60 -38.01
C MET A 571 -13.61 -33.41 -37.40
N TRP A 572 -12.70 -34.35 -37.67
CA TRP A 572 -11.36 -34.35 -37.08
C TRP A 572 -10.32 -35.06 -37.96
N GLY A 573 -9.05 -34.97 -37.59
CA GLY A 573 -7.96 -35.56 -38.38
C GLY A 573 -7.61 -34.75 -39.64
N GLY A 574 -6.83 -35.35 -40.53
CA GLY A 574 -6.23 -34.65 -41.67
C GLY A 574 -5.52 -33.34 -41.27
N ALA A 575 -5.75 -32.26 -42.03
CA ALA A 575 -5.10 -30.98 -41.79
C ALA A 575 -5.67 -30.20 -40.59
N THR A 576 -6.83 -30.61 -40.04
CA THR A 576 -7.53 -29.83 -39.00
C THR A 576 -6.75 -29.73 -37.70
N PHE A 577 -5.93 -30.74 -37.37
CA PHE A 577 -5.18 -30.78 -36.12
C PHE A 577 -4.07 -29.71 -36.08
N ASP A 578 -3.17 -29.70 -37.06
CA ASP A 578 -2.10 -28.68 -37.17
C ASP A 578 -2.69 -27.29 -37.42
N VAL A 579 -3.70 -27.18 -38.30
CA VAL A 579 -4.25 -25.87 -38.67
C VAL A 579 -4.94 -25.18 -37.49
N ALA A 580 -5.64 -25.92 -36.64
CA ALA A 580 -6.28 -25.39 -35.45
C ALA A 580 -5.26 -24.69 -34.53
N TYR A 581 -4.17 -25.37 -34.18
CA TYR A 581 -3.12 -24.78 -33.35
C TYR A 581 -2.36 -23.67 -34.06
N ARG A 582 -1.92 -23.93 -35.30
CA ARG A 582 -0.95 -23.08 -35.99
C ARG A 582 -1.57 -21.77 -36.45
N PHE A 583 -2.75 -21.83 -37.06
CA PHE A 583 -3.37 -20.69 -37.73
C PHE A 583 -4.60 -20.14 -37.01
N LEU A 584 -5.42 -21.01 -36.41
CA LEU A 584 -6.65 -20.58 -35.74
C LEU A 584 -6.44 -20.22 -34.27
N LYS A 585 -5.29 -20.61 -33.68
CA LYS A 585 -4.95 -20.39 -32.28
C LYS A 585 -6.00 -20.97 -31.32
N GLU A 586 -6.53 -22.13 -31.67
CA GLU A 586 -7.50 -22.88 -30.86
C GLU A 586 -7.11 -24.36 -30.79
N SER A 587 -7.56 -25.03 -29.72
CA SER A 587 -7.23 -26.44 -29.49
C SER A 587 -8.17 -27.36 -30.30
N PRO A 588 -7.64 -28.26 -31.16
CA PRO A 588 -8.46 -29.26 -31.84
C PRO A 588 -9.07 -30.28 -30.86
N TRP A 589 -8.49 -30.45 -29.67
CA TRP A 589 -9.05 -31.28 -28.60
C TRP A 589 -10.27 -30.63 -27.96
N GLU A 590 -10.21 -29.34 -27.65
CA GLU A 590 -11.37 -28.60 -27.14
C GLU A 590 -12.51 -28.61 -28.15
N ARG A 591 -12.19 -28.43 -29.45
CA ARG A 591 -13.16 -28.58 -30.54
C ARG A 591 -13.86 -29.94 -30.48
N LEU A 592 -13.09 -31.02 -30.38
CA LEU A 592 -13.63 -32.39 -30.29
C LEU A 592 -14.55 -32.56 -29.08
N MET A 593 -14.09 -32.16 -27.90
CA MET A 593 -14.84 -32.30 -26.65
C MET A 593 -16.14 -31.48 -26.67
N GLN A 594 -16.09 -30.22 -27.10
CA GLN A 594 -17.25 -29.33 -27.14
C GLN A 594 -18.27 -29.78 -28.20
N LEU A 595 -17.82 -30.23 -29.38
CA LEU A 595 -18.71 -30.81 -30.38
C LEU A 595 -19.32 -32.12 -29.89
N ARG A 596 -18.55 -32.99 -29.22
CA ARG A 596 -19.05 -34.27 -28.68
C ARG A 596 -20.15 -34.05 -27.65
N ALA A 597 -20.01 -33.03 -26.80
CA ALA A 597 -21.03 -32.66 -25.82
C ALA A 597 -22.33 -32.18 -26.48
N LYS A 598 -22.23 -31.39 -27.57
CA LYS A 598 -23.40 -30.84 -28.29
C LYS A 598 -24.04 -31.79 -29.29
N ILE A 599 -23.28 -32.77 -29.78
CA ILE A 599 -23.74 -33.79 -30.73
C ILE A 599 -23.53 -35.13 -30.03
N PRO A 600 -24.47 -35.65 -29.22
CA PRO A 600 -24.26 -36.88 -28.44
C PRO A 600 -24.67 -38.16 -29.17
N ASN A 601 -25.34 -38.07 -30.33
CA ASN A 601 -26.01 -39.20 -30.98
C ASN A 601 -25.38 -39.70 -32.28
N ILE A 602 -24.52 -38.90 -32.93
CA ILE A 602 -23.88 -39.27 -34.20
C ILE A 602 -22.44 -39.73 -33.93
N MET A 603 -21.97 -40.76 -34.64
CA MET A 603 -20.55 -41.16 -34.60
C MET A 603 -19.66 -40.03 -35.13
N PHE A 604 -18.52 -39.81 -34.48
CA PHE A 604 -17.49 -38.91 -34.99
C PHE A 604 -16.43 -39.73 -35.72
N GLN A 605 -16.08 -39.27 -36.90
CA GLN A 605 -15.08 -39.87 -37.78
C GLN A 605 -13.92 -38.91 -37.95
N MET A 606 -12.71 -39.48 -37.96
CA MET A 606 -11.48 -38.76 -38.30
C MET A 606 -10.81 -39.40 -39.50
N LEU A 607 -10.06 -38.59 -40.27
CA LEU A 607 -9.16 -39.05 -41.32
C LEU A 607 -7.73 -39.24 -40.80
#